data_AF-A0A3G3IM93-F1
#
_entry.id   AF-A0A3G3IM93-F1
#
_cell.length_a   1.000
_cell.length_b   1.000
_cell.length_c   1.000
_cell.angle_alpha   90.00
_cell.angle_beta   90.00
_cell.angle_gamma   90.00
#
_symmetry.space_group_name_H-M   'P 1'
#
loop_
_entity.id
_entity.type
_entity.pdbx_description
1 polymer ?
#
loop_
_entity_poly.entity_id
_entity_poly.type
_entity_poly.pdbx_seq_one_letter_code
_entity_poly.pdbx_strand_id
1 'polypeptide(L)'
;MSGSMVNVMLWGYQLGAIIENPSRPGFYLFEYADGVPAGISPSPIYMQVNRSVYDFNLNKETFQGLPGLIADSLPDKFGNALVDQYMASQGIAKAQVTTLDRLLYMGGRGMGALEFEPAQVQPEDNCYPLAMSDLVESARKAIQGQFSQINNELIRIGSSAGGARPKAVVGWNRQNNDMIAGQFDLPQNYEHWLLKFDGVGQDQELGGDEGYGRIEFVYYLMALEAGIEMSESRLLEEGGRAHFMTKRFDRVNNQKIHMQSFCALAHQDFNQPYVTDYTLLLRTAQMLNLGKNEIAQIYIRMVFNVLANNCDDHTKNFAFLMNTDGIWSLAPAFDVTHAHNPLPDKWTHQHQMLINGKAAISEIKRADLLTVAQAFRINSPIKIIDKVKAALSNWDNLASKYGVSDKQRLAIGQELVQNEQK
;
A
#
# COMPACT_ATOMS: atom_id res chain seq x y z
N MET A 1 22.07 -23.11 4.62
CA MET A 1 22.67 -22.15 5.56
C MET A 1 21.88 -22.24 6.85
N SER A 2 22.55 -22.46 7.98
CA SER A 2 21.94 -22.54 9.32
C SER A 2 21.16 -21.27 9.64
N GLY A 3 20.00 -21.40 10.32
CA GLY A 3 19.07 -20.33 10.66
C GLY A 3 19.74 -19.02 11.09
N SER A 4 19.84 -18.09 10.14
CA SER A 4 20.44 -16.79 10.34
C SER A 4 19.42 -15.86 10.97
N MET A 5 19.72 -15.41 12.18
CA MET A 5 19.02 -14.33 12.85
C MET A 5 19.02 -13.08 11.96
N VAL A 6 17.86 -12.43 11.84
CA VAL A 6 17.71 -11.15 11.15
C VAL A 6 17.52 -10.06 12.20
N ASN A 7 18.40 -9.06 12.22
CA ASN A 7 18.22 -7.89 13.06
C ASN A 7 17.20 -6.96 12.43
N VAL A 8 16.28 -6.45 13.25
CA VAL A 8 15.29 -5.46 12.84
C VAL A 8 15.72 -4.11 13.41
N MET A 9 15.89 -3.13 12.54
CA MET A 9 16.30 -1.78 12.88
C MET A 9 15.14 -0.81 12.70
N LEU A 10 15.10 0.24 13.51
CA LEU A 10 14.17 1.36 13.36
C LEU A 10 14.94 2.64 13.67
N TRP A 11 15.03 3.56 12.71
CA TRP A 11 15.78 4.84 12.84
C TRP A 11 17.21 4.70 13.39
N GLY A 12 17.92 3.65 12.95
CA GLY A 12 19.32 3.42 13.28
C GLY A 12 19.60 2.72 14.62
N TYR A 13 18.59 2.46 15.45
CA TYR A 13 18.75 1.58 16.61
C TYR A 13 18.16 0.19 16.34
N GLN A 14 18.71 -0.80 17.03
CA GLN A 14 18.20 -2.16 16.97
C GLN A 14 16.87 -2.23 17.72
N LEU A 15 15.79 -2.48 16.96
CA LEU A 15 14.47 -2.69 17.52
C LEU A 15 14.34 -4.09 18.11
N GLY A 16 14.90 -5.09 17.45
CA GLY A 16 14.79 -6.49 17.87
C GLY A 16 15.45 -7.45 16.90
N ALA A 17 15.12 -8.73 17.05
CA ALA A 17 15.64 -9.79 16.20
C ALA A 17 14.54 -10.79 15.84
N ILE A 18 14.68 -11.41 14.67
CA ILE A 18 13.81 -12.45 14.16
C ILE A 18 14.60 -13.72 13.89
N ILE A 19 14.06 -14.85 14.34
CA ILE A 19 14.60 -16.17 14.06
C ILE A 19 13.50 -17.11 13.59
N GLU A 20 13.84 -18.12 12.79
CA GLU A 20 12.92 -19.21 12.49
C GLU A 20 12.61 -20.00 13.77
N ASN A 21 11.33 -20.32 13.99
CA ASN A 21 10.89 -21.12 15.12
C ASN A 21 11.36 -22.58 14.93
N PRO A 22 12.27 -23.09 15.78
CA PRO A 22 12.80 -24.45 15.64
C PRO A 22 11.71 -25.53 15.77
N SER A 23 10.61 -25.23 16.47
CA SER A 23 9.49 -26.14 16.67
C SER A 23 8.41 -26.04 15.58
N ARG A 24 8.41 -24.96 14.78
CA ARG A 24 7.43 -24.75 13.69
C ARG A 24 8.12 -24.16 12.44
N PRO A 25 8.71 -25.01 11.59
CA PRO A 25 9.38 -24.55 10.36
C PRO A 25 8.49 -23.65 9.49
N GLY A 26 9.06 -22.54 9.01
CA GLY A 26 8.37 -21.51 8.25
C GLY A 26 7.45 -20.59 9.06
N PHE A 27 7.55 -20.60 10.40
CA PHE A 27 7.09 -19.53 11.28
C PHE A 27 8.27 -18.92 12.01
N TYR A 28 8.13 -17.67 12.42
CA TYR A 28 9.23 -16.90 12.98
C TYR A 28 8.88 -16.29 14.33
N LEU A 29 9.89 -16.26 15.20
CA LEU A 29 9.84 -15.65 16.52
C LEU A 29 10.45 -14.25 16.44
N PHE A 30 9.86 -13.29 17.14
CA PHE A 30 10.42 -11.94 17.27
C PHE A 30 10.63 -11.59 18.75
N GLU A 31 11.76 -10.96 19.05
CA GLU A 31 12.06 -10.44 20.39
C GLU A 31 12.58 -9.01 20.26
N TYR A 32 12.07 -8.11 21.11
CA TYR A 32 12.57 -6.74 21.19
C TYR A 32 13.95 -6.70 21.87
N ALA A 33 14.81 -5.80 21.41
CA ALA A 33 16.09 -5.55 22.07
C ALA A 33 15.89 -4.77 23.39
N ASP A 34 16.81 -4.91 24.34
CA ASP A 34 16.78 -4.16 25.61
C ASP A 34 16.90 -2.63 25.41
N GLY A 35 17.46 -2.19 24.28
CA GLY A 35 17.78 -0.79 23.98
C GLY A 35 16.68 0.02 23.29
N VAL A 36 15.45 -0.50 23.17
CA VAL A 36 14.36 0.24 22.52
C VAL A 36 14.03 1.52 23.31
N PRO A 37 14.08 2.72 22.69
CA PRO A 37 13.83 3.97 23.41
C PRO A 37 12.43 4.02 24.04
N ALA A 38 12.35 4.60 25.24
CA ALA A 38 11.08 4.78 25.93
C ALA A 38 10.10 5.62 25.09
N GLY A 39 8.83 5.22 25.06
CA GLY A 39 7.79 5.88 24.26
C GLY A 39 7.67 5.36 22.82
N ILE A 40 8.69 4.66 22.31
CA ILE A 40 8.59 4.00 21.01
C ILE A 40 7.88 2.67 21.18
N SER A 41 6.72 2.53 20.54
CA SER A 41 5.97 1.27 20.49
C SER A 41 5.47 1.05 19.06
N PRO A 42 6.24 0.37 18.20
CA PRO A 42 5.96 0.30 16.77
C PRO A 42 4.80 -0.63 16.39
N SER A 43 4.27 -1.42 17.32
CA SER A 43 3.03 -2.22 17.17
C SER A 43 2.34 -2.38 18.54
N PRO A 44 1.70 -1.33 19.07
CA PRO A 44 1.24 -1.26 20.47
C PRO A 44 0.06 -2.19 20.81
N ILE A 45 -0.60 -2.76 19.80
CA ILE A 45 -1.81 -3.58 20.00
C ILE A 45 -1.45 -5.02 20.35
N TYR A 46 -0.68 -5.70 19.50
CA TYR A 46 -0.34 -7.11 19.67
C TYR A 46 1.12 -7.35 20.07
N MET A 47 2.01 -6.36 19.89
CA MET A 47 3.45 -6.51 20.11
C MET A 47 4.01 -5.35 20.95
N GLN A 48 3.54 -5.22 22.19
CA GLN A 48 4.03 -4.20 23.12
C GLN A 48 5.53 -4.38 23.42
N VAL A 49 6.26 -3.28 23.59
CA VAL A 49 7.70 -3.38 23.89
C VAL A 49 7.91 -3.95 25.29
N ASN A 50 8.37 -5.21 25.35
CA ASN A 50 8.69 -5.94 26.57
C ASN A 50 9.64 -7.12 26.24
N ARG A 51 10.08 -7.87 27.26
CA ARG A 51 11.02 -9.00 27.13
C ARG A 51 10.36 -10.34 26.74
N SER A 52 9.16 -10.32 26.19
CA SER A 52 8.48 -11.54 25.74
C SER A 52 8.92 -11.89 24.33
N VAL A 53 9.00 -13.20 24.07
CA VAL A 53 9.14 -13.72 22.71
C VAL A 53 7.75 -13.73 22.07
N TYR A 54 7.64 -13.07 20.92
CA TYR A 54 6.42 -13.03 20.13
C TYR A 54 6.40 -14.20 19.15
N ASP A 55 5.43 -15.09 19.35
CA ASP A 55 5.10 -16.18 18.44
C ASP A 55 3.61 -16.09 18.10
N PHE A 56 3.30 -15.97 16.81
CA PHE A 56 1.93 -15.94 16.33
C PHE A 56 1.66 -17.06 15.34
N ASN A 57 0.43 -17.57 15.39
CA ASN A 57 -0.10 -18.51 14.40
C ASN A 57 -1.02 -17.78 13.42
N LEU A 58 -0.48 -16.78 12.71
CA LEU A 58 -1.21 -16.03 11.69
C LEU A 58 -1.27 -16.83 10.38
N ASN A 59 -2.21 -16.50 9.50
CA ASN A 59 -2.31 -17.12 8.18
C ASN A 59 -0.98 -16.95 7.40
N LYS A 60 -0.37 -18.07 7.01
CA LYS A 60 0.92 -18.10 6.35
C LYS A 60 0.90 -17.46 4.96
N GLU A 61 -0.23 -17.52 4.24
CA GLU A 61 -0.34 -16.91 2.91
C GLU A 61 -0.20 -15.38 3.00
N THR A 62 -0.77 -14.80 4.06
CA THR A 62 -0.82 -13.35 4.28
C THR A 62 0.42 -12.82 4.98
N PHE A 63 0.81 -13.46 6.07
CA PHE A 63 1.88 -12.97 6.95
C PHE A 63 3.21 -13.68 6.72
N GLN A 64 3.26 -14.70 5.86
CA GLN A 64 4.48 -15.44 5.50
C GLN A 64 5.21 -16.03 6.73
N GLY A 65 4.45 -16.36 7.77
CA GLY A 65 4.93 -16.90 9.04
C GLY A 65 5.49 -15.87 10.01
N LEU A 66 5.52 -14.58 9.64
CA LEU A 66 6.03 -13.49 10.47
C LEU A 66 4.93 -12.90 11.38
N PRO A 67 5.32 -12.23 12.48
CA PRO A 67 4.45 -11.29 13.17
C PRO A 67 4.00 -10.15 12.25
N GLY A 68 2.81 -9.60 12.50
CA GLY A 68 2.23 -8.54 11.67
C GLY A 68 3.14 -7.33 11.48
N LEU A 69 3.84 -6.90 12.53
CA LEU A 69 4.81 -5.80 12.49
C LEU A 69 5.84 -5.92 11.37
N ILE A 70 6.30 -7.14 11.13
CA ILE A 70 7.38 -7.40 10.18
C ILE A 70 6.82 -7.76 8.81
N ALA A 71 5.71 -8.51 8.78
CA ALA A 71 5.11 -9.01 7.55
C ALA A 71 4.81 -7.90 6.52
N ASP A 72 4.49 -6.69 6.98
CA ASP A 72 4.17 -5.57 6.07
C ASP A 72 5.38 -5.02 5.31
N SER A 73 6.60 -5.33 5.76
CA SER A 73 7.83 -4.96 5.07
C SER A 73 8.17 -5.89 3.91
N LEU A 74 7.45 -7.01 3.77
CA LEU A 74 7.65 -7.94 2.67
C LEU A 74 7.14 -7.36 1.35
N PRO A 75 7.79 -7.70 0.23
CA PRO A 75 7.32 -7.30 -1.08
C PRO A 75 5.99 -7.99 -1.43
N ASP A 76 5.24 -7.38 -2.34
CA ASP A 76 4.01 -7.97 -2.91
C ASP A 76 4.31 -9.10 -3.92
N LYS A 77 3.30 -9.61 -4.61
CA LYS A 77 3.45 -10.68 -5.61
C LYS A 77 4.49 -10.32 -6.67
N PHE A 78 4.49 -9.08 -7.15
CA PHE A 78 5.42 -8.61 -8.18
C PHE A 78 6.84 -8.49 -7.61
N GLY A 79 7.02 -7.87 -6.46
CA GLY A 79 8.31 -7.75 -5.80
C GLY A 79 8.88 -9.11 -5.39
N ASN A 80 8.03 -10.06 -4.97
CA ASN A 80 8.46 -11.42 -4.66
C ASN A 80 9.04 -12.14 -5.89
N ALA A 81 8.50 -11.89 -7.08
CA ALA A 81 9.05 -12.41 -8.33
C ALA A 81 10.40 -11.79 -8.67
N LEU A 82 10.60 -10.49 -8.40
CA LEU A 82 11.89 -9.83 -8.55
C LEU A 82 12.94 -10.39 -7.59
N VAL A 83 12.55 -10.65 -6.33
CA VAL A 83 13.43 -11.30 -5.35
C VAL A 83 13.81 -12.71 -5.83
N ASP A 84 12.84 -13.51 -6.28
CA ASP A 84 13.10 -14.87 -6.79
C ASP A 84 14.12 -14.84 -7.92
N GLN A 85 14.00 -13.87 -8.82
CA GLN A 85 14.93 -13.71 -9.93
C GLN A 85 16.32 -13.26 -9.46
N TYR A 86 16.39 -12.29 -8.56
CA TYR A 86 17.66 -11.85 -7.99
C TYR A 86 18.38 -13.03 -7.33
N MET A 87 17.67 -13.81 -6.51
CA MET A 87 18.21 -15.00 -5.85
C MET A 87 18.67 -16.04 -6.86
N ALA A 88 17.90 -16.28 -7.93
CA ALA A 88 18.29 -17.18 -9.01
C ALA A 88 19.57 -16.72 -9.72
N SER A 89 19.77 -15.41 -9.90
CA SER A 89 21.03 -14.86 -10.47
C SER A 89 22.25 -15.13 -9.58
N GLN A 90 22.04 -15.30 -8.27
CA GLN A 90 23.05 -15.69 -7.30
C GLN A 90 23.18 -17.22 -7.16
N GLY A 91 22.49 -18.00 -8.00
CA GLY A 91 22.51 -19.46 -7.97
C GLY A 91 21.62 -20.10 -6.90
N ILE A 92 20.73 -19.32 -6.26
CA ILE A 92 19.79 -19.82 -5.25
C ILE A 92 18.47 -20.22 -5.92
N ALA A 93 18.06 -21.48 -5.75
CA ALA A 93 16.80 -21.95 -6.33
C ALA A 93 15.59 -21.34 -5.60
N LYS A 94 14.50 -21.05 -6.32
CA LYS A 94 13.27 -20.47 -5.75
C LYS A 94 12.76 -21.20 -4.50
N ALA A 95 12.80 -22.53 -4.49
CA ALA A 95 12.36 -23.35 -3.36
C ALA A 95 13.24 -23.21 -2.09
N GLN A 96 14.42 -22.60 -2.22
CA GLN A 96 15.35 -22.37 -1.12
C GLN A 96 15.25 -20.94 -0.55
N VAL A 97 14.53 -20.04 -1.23
CA VAL A 97 14.35 -18.64 -0.78
C VAL A 97 13.37 -18.59 0.38
N THR A 98 13.87 -18.27 1.58
CA THR A 98 13.07 -18.18 2.80
C THR A 98 12.44 -16.80 2.97
N THR A 99 11.52 -16.66 3.93
CA THR A 99 10.96 -15.35 4.30
C THR A 99 12.04 -14.42 4.86
N LEU A 100 13.02 -14.96 5.61
CA LEU A 100 14.14 -14.17 6.13
C LEU A 100 15.05 -13.67 5.00
N ASP A 101 15.32 -14.49 3.98
CA ASP A 101 16.09 -14.05 2.81
C ASP A 101 15.40 -12.88 2.10
N ARG A 102 14.05 -12.90 2.04
CA ARG A 102 13.27 -11.78 1.50
C ARG A 102 13.42 -10.52 2.35
N LEU A 103 13.38 -10.62 3.68
CA LEU A 103 13.64 -9.46 4.55
C LEU A 103 15.05 -8.89 4.37
N LEU A 104 16.07 -9.75 4.29
CA LEU A 104 17.46 -9.34 4.08
C LEU A 104 17.69 -8.73 2.69
N TYR A 105 16.96 -9.21 1.68
CA TYR A 105 16.93 -8.58 0.36
C TYR A 105 16.27 -7.20 0.40
N MET A 106 15.16 -7.06 1.13
CA MET A 106 14.51 -5.76 1.34
C MET A 106 15.45 -4.79 2.05
N GLY A 107 16.20 -5.25 3.05
CA GLY A 107 17.19 -4.45 3.77
C GLY A 107 16.58 -3.13 4.25
N GLY A 108 17.11 -2.00 3.76
CA GLY A 108 16.59 -0.66 4.04
C GLY A 108 15.64 -0.06 2.99
N ARG A 109 15.17 -0.85 2.01
CA ARG A 109 14.41 -0.36 0.83
C ARG A 109 12.89 -0.36 1.00
N GLY A 110 12.39 -0.94 2.09
CA GLY A 110 10.97 -1.09 2.39
C GLY A 110 10.17 0.22 2.46
N MET A 111 8.85 0.07 2.42
CA MET A 111 7.95 1.12 2.92
C MET A 111 8.09 1.25 4.43
N GLY A 112 7.85 2.46 4.94
CA GLY A 112 8.05 2.77 6.35
C GLY A 112 9.52 2.96 6.72
N ALA A 113 9.83 2.72 7.99
CA ALA A 113 11.13 2.98 8.60
C ALA A 113 11.85 1.73 9.14
N LEU A 114 11.25 0.54 9.00
CA LEU A 114 11.91 -0.71 9.37
C LEU A 114 13.00 -1.05 8.36
N GLU A 115 14.12 -1.54 8.87
CA GLU A 115 15.23 -2.04 8.09
C GLU A 115 15.71 -3.39 8.63
N PHE A 116 16.32 -4.20 7.77
CA PHE A 116 16.71 -5.56 8.09
C PHE A 116 18.20 -5.78 7.83
N GLU A 117 18.89 -6.32 8.82
CA GLU A 117 20.33 -6.56 8.76
C GLU A 117 20.70 -8.03 8.98
N PRO A 118 21.73 -8.54 8.30
CA PRO A 118 22.59 -7.83 7.33
C PRO A 118 21.95 -7.69 5.93
N ALA A 119 21.84 -6.45 5.43
CA ALA A 119 21.24 -6.20 4.12
C ALA A 119 22.08 -6.83 2.98
N GLN A 120 21.42 -7.54 2.06
CA GLN A 120 22.09 -8.20 0.93
C GLN A 120 22.46 -7.23 -0.20
N VAL A 121 21.79 -6.09 -0.29
CA VAL A 121 22.07 -5.07 -1.31
C VAL A 121 22.40 -3.74 -0.64
N GLN A 122 23.55 -3.16 -1.00
CA GLN A 122 24.11 -1.99 -0.32
C GLN A 122 23.69 -0.65 -1.00
N PRO A 123 23.72 0.48 -0.29
CA PRO A 123 23.34 1.80 -0.82
C PRO A 123 24.26 2.35 -1.91
N GLU A 124 25.54 1.96 -1.90
CA GLU A 124 26.60 2.50 -2.76
C GLU A 124 26.39 2.22 -4.27
N ASP A 125 25.42 1.37 -4.62
CA ASP A 125 25.16 0.91 -5.98
C ASP A 125 24.22 1.80 -6.83
N ASN A 126 23.55 2.84 -6.27
CA ASN A 126 22.20 3.16 -6.76
C ASN A 126 21.77 4.64 -6.98
N CYS A 127 22.68 5.56 -7.30
CA CYS A 127 22.28 6.88 -7.83
C CYS A 127 22.55 6.99 -9.34
N TYR A 128 21.83 6.21 -10.15
CA TYR A 128 21.94 6.27 -11.61
C TYR A 128 20.67 6.84 -12.26
N PRO A 129 20.81 7.55 -13.39
CA PRO A 129 19.68 8.04 -14.17
C PRO A 129 18.78 6.88 -14.62
N LEU A 130 17.46 7.07 -14.54
CA LEU A 130 16.47 6.13 -15.02
C LEU A 130 15.77 6.69 -16.24
N ALA A 131 15.90 5.99 -17.37
CA ALA A 131 15.05 6.25 -18.52
C ALA A 131 13.67 5.62 -18.29
N MET A 132 12.63 6.41 -18.51
CA MET A 132 11.24 5.96 -18.36
C MET A 132 10.88 4.80 -19.28
N SER A 133 11.39 4.83 -20.51
CA SER A 133 11.24 3.74 -21.48
C SER A 133 11.73 2.40 -20.92
N ASP A 134 12.86 2.43 -20.23
CA ASP A 134 13.57 1.24 -19.77
C ASP A 134 12.87 0.65 -18.53
N LEU A 135 12.34 1.51 -17.67
CA LEU A 135 11.46 1.14 -16.57
C LEU A 135 10.19 0.45 -17.06
N VAL A 136 9.50 1.05 -18.04
CA VAL A 136 8.24 0.51 -18.58
C VAL A 136 8.48 -0.80 -19.32
N GLU A 137 9.53 -0.89 -20.13
CA GLU A 137 9.90 -2.11 -20.84
C GLU A 137 10.23 -3.24 -19.85
N SER A 138 11.02 -2.93 -18.81
CA SER A 138 11.38 -3.90 -17.80
C SER A 138 10.17 -4.37 -16.99
N ALA A 139 9.26 -3.46 -16.63
CA ALA A 139 8.01 -3.81 -15.94
C ALA A 139 7.13 -4.72 -16.81
N ARG A 140 7.08 -4.51 -18.14
CA ARG A 140 6.37 -5.39 -19.08
C ARG A 140 6.96 -6.79 -19.13
N LYS A 141 8.27 -6.89 -19.29
CA LYS A 141 8.98 -8.19 -19.34
C LYS A 141 8.74 -8.98 -18.06
N ALA A 142 8.72 -8.29 -16.91
CA ALA A 142 8.41 -8.89 -15.62
C ALA A 142 7.00 -9.48 -15.54
N ILE A 143 5.96 -8.77 -15.97
CA ILE A 143 4.62 -9.35 -15.99
C ILE A 143 4.51 -10.54 -16.95
N GLN A 144 5.15 -10.46 -18.12
CA GLN A 144 5.08 -11.51 -19.13
C GLN A 144 5.84 -12.79 -18.75
N GLY A 145 6.42 -12.85 -17.54
CA GLY A 145 7.21 -13.98 -17.09
C GLY A 145 8.57 -14.09 -17.78
N GLN A 146 8.97 -13.08 -18.57
CA GLN A 146 10.23 -13.04 -19.32
C GLN A 146 11.35 -12.50 -18.43
N PHE A 147 11.46 -13.07 -17.23
CA PHE A 147 12.39 -12.61 -16.21
C PHE A 147 13.85 -12.69 -16.67
N SER A 148 14.23 -13.71 -17.46
CA SER A 148 15.59 -13.86 -17.99
C SER A 148 16.10 -12.71 -18.88
N GLN A 149 15.21 -11.81 -19.33
CA GLN A 149 15.55 -10.66 -20.18
C GLN A 149 15.33 -9.31 -19.48
N ILE A 150 15.03 -9.30 -18.18
CA ILE A 150 14.88 -8.06 -17.42
C ILE A 150 16.27 -7.48 -17.19
N ASN A 151 16.43 -6.21 -17.56
CA ASN A 151 17.65 -5.47 -17.27
C ASN A 151 17.86 -5.40 -15.74
N ASN A 152 19.11 -5.49 -15.29
CA ASN A 152 19.47 -5.50 -13.86
C ASN A 152 18.91 -4.29 -13.09
N GLU A 153 18.55 -3.22 -13.79
CA GLU A 153 18.00 -1.98 -13.26
C GLU A 153 16.66 -2.19 -12.53
N LEU A 154 15.66 -2.87 -13.13
CA LEU A 154 14.36 -3.06 -12.47
C LEU A 154 14.47 -3.98 -11.24
N ILE A 155 15.36 -4.97 -11.30
CA ILE A 155 15.68 -5.87 -10.17
C ILE A 155 16.34 -5.07 -9.04
N ARG A 156 17.19 -4.09 -9.35
CA ARG A 156 17.82 -3.21 -8.37
C ARG A 156 16.85 -2.16 -7.81
N ILE A 157 15.85 -1.79 -8.61
CA ILE A 157 14.85 -0.80 -8.23
C ILE A 157 13.82 -1.38 -7.27
N GLY A 158 13.59 -2.70 -7.29
CA GLY A 158 12.85 -3.46 -6.30
C GLY A 158 11.51 -2.84 -5.91
N SER A 159 10.39 -3.41 -6.35
CA SER A 159 9.07 -2.90 -5.95
C SER A 159 8.83 -3.16 -4.45
N SER A 160 9.20 -2.19 -3.62
CA SER A 160 9.08 -2.25 -2.16
C SER A 160 7.72 -1.78 -1.65
N ALA A 161 6.88 -1.25 -2.53
CA ALA A 161 5.52 -0.82 -2.22
C ALA A 161 4.54 -1.93 -2.62
N GLY A 162 3.62 -2.31 -1.73
CA GLY A 162 2.74 -3.47 -1.95
C GLY A 162 1.52 -3.20 -2.86
N GLY A 163 1.05 -4.19 -3.63
CA GLY A 163 -0.19 -4.24 -4.43
C GLY A 163 -0.11 -5.21 -5.64
N ALA A 164 -1.11 -5.23 -6.54
CA ALA A 164 -1.13 -6.16 -7.69
C ALA A 164 -0.43 -5.62 -8.96
N ARG A 165 -0.31 -4.29 -9.11
CA ARG A 165 0.22 -3.62 -10.31
C ARG A 165 1.73 -3.33 -10.18
N PRO A 166 2.51 -3.39 -11.28
CA PRO A 166 3.91 -3.02 -11.24
C PRO A 166 4.09 -1.58 -10.79
N LYS A 167 5.08 -1.39 -9.94
CA LYS A 167 5.42 -0.08 -9.42
C LYS A 167 6.90 0.04 -9.15
N ALA A 168 7.39 1.28 -9.20
CA ALA A 168 8.78 1.62 -8.95
C ALA A 168 8.86 2.77 -7.95
N VAL A 169 9.79 2.67 -7.02
CA VAL A 169 10.16 3.81 -6.17
C VAL A 169 11.22 4.62 -6.90
N VAL A 170 10.93 5.91 -7.11
CA VAL A 170 11.78 6.81 -7.90
C VAL A 170 12.08 8.09 -7.13
N GLY A 171 13.26 8.65 -7.37
CA GLY A 171 13.60 10.03 -7.03
C GLY A 171 13.26 10.92 -8.21
N TRP A 172 12.40 11.93 -8.02
CA TRP A 172 12.01 12.84 -9.10
C TRP A 172 12.49 14.26 -8.81
N ASN A 173 13.17 14.86 -9.79
CA ASN A 173 13.55 16.26 -9.76
C ASN A 173 12.56 17.09 -10.59
N ARG A 174 11.82 17.96 -9.91
CA ARG A 174 10.76 18.77 -10.54
C ARG A 174 11.26 19.80 -11.55
N GLN A 175 12.51 20.26 -11.41
CA GLN A 175 13.01 21.39 -12.18
C GLN A 175 13.39 20.98 -13.60
N ASN A 176 13.99 19.80 -13.75
CA ASN A 176 14.47 19.26 -15.02
C ASN A 176 13.70 18.01 -15.47
N ASN A 177 12.72 17.55 -14.67
CA ASN A 177 11.94 16.34 -14.89
C ASN A 177 12.79 15.06 -14.93
N ASP A 178 13.96 15.08 -14.29
CA ASP A 178 14.87 13.94 -14.22
C ASP A 178 14.40 12.91 -13.18
N MET A 179 14.68 11.63 -13.45
CA MET A 179 14.31 10.51 -12.59
C MET A 179 15.52 9.62 -12.27
N ILE A 180 15.65 9.27 -11.00
CA ILE A 180 16.67 8.36 -10.48
C ILE A 180 16.03 7.30 -9.60
N ALA A 181 16.79 6.28 -9.20
CA ALA A 181 16.32 5.25 -8.29
C ALA A 181 16.02 5.86 -6.90
N GLY A 182 14.86 5.52 -6.30
CA GLY A 182 14.35 6.19 -5.08
C GLY A 182 14.36 5.35 -3.81
N GLN A 183 15.04 4.20 -3.79
CA GLN A 183 15.02 3.25 -2.67
C GLN A 183 15.88 3.72 -1.49
N PHE A 184 16.87 4.57 -1.76
CA PHE A 184 17.83 5.09 -0.80
C PHE A 184 17.75 6.62 -0.74
N ASP A 185 18.60 7.21 0.10
CA ASP A 185 18.73 8.65 0.26
C ASP A 185 18.93 9.36 -1.08
N LEU A 186 18.08 10.35 -1.33
CA LEU A 186 18.08 11.12 -2.54
C LEU A 186 19.02 12.34 -2.43
N PRO A 187 19.64 12.76 -3.55
CA PRO A 187 20.35 14.03 -3.62
C PRO A 187 19.41 15.23 -3.38
N GLN A 188 20.01 16.39 -3.10
CA GLN A 188 19.27 17.64 -2.98
C GLN A 188 18.44 17.91 -4.26
N ASN A 189 17.22 18.43 -4.08
CA ASN A 189 16.22 18.72 -5.13
C ASN A 189 15.50 17.52 -5.76
N TYR A 190 15.81 16.30 -5.31
CA TYR A 190 15.00 15.13 -5.64
C TYR A 190 14.03 14.83 -4.50
N GLU A 191 12.84 14.35 -4.87
CA GLU A 191 11.81 13.94 -3.93
C GLU A 191 11.50 12.45 -4.11
N HIS A 192 11.07 11.79 -3.04
CA HIS A 192 10.64 10.39 -3.11
C HIS A 192 9.22 10.26 -3.66
N TRP A 193 9.10 9.50 -4.75
CA TRP A 193 7.83 9.20 -5.41
C TRP A 193 7.66 7.70 -5.64
N LEU A 194 6.41 7.29 -5.74
CA LEU A 194 6.00 5.97 -6.18
C LEU A 194 5.33 6.10 -7.56
N LEU A 195 5.86 5.41 -8.55
CA LEU A 195 5.34 5.37 -9.91
C LEU A 195 4.58 4.06 -10.12
N LYS A 196 3.33 4.14 -10.58
CA LYS A 196 2.49 3.01 -10.98
C LYS A 196 2.39 3.00 -12.50
N PHE A 197 2.83 1.90 -13.11
CA PHE A 197 2.87 1.79 -14.56
C PHE A 197 1.48 1.53 -15.13
N ASP A 198 1.24 2.08 -16.33
CA ASP A 198 -0.01 1.96 -17.08
C ASP A 198 0.24 1.11 -18.33
N GLY A 199 -0.73 0.31 -18.75
CA GLY A 199 -0.60 -0.59 -19.90
C GLY A 199 0.51 -1.65 -19.74
N VAL A 200 0.71 -2.08 -18.50
CA VAL A 200 1.64 -3.15 -18.11
C VAL A 200 0.79 -4.19 -17.38
N GLY A 201 0.19 -5.12 -18.14
CA GLY A 201 -0.46 -6.33 -17.63
C GLY A 201 -1.88 -6.55 -18.15
N GLN A 202 -2.21 -7.83 -18.41
CA GLN A 202 -3.58 -8.27 -18.63
C GLN A 202 -4.32 -8.32 -17.29
N ASP A 203 -4.60 -7.15 -16.70
CA ASP A 203 -5.47 -7.13 -15.52
C ASP A 203 -6.91 -7.38 -15.98
N GLN A 204 -7.29 -8.66 -16.02
CA GLN A 204 -8.63 -9.10 -16.36
C GLN A 204 -9.67 -8.71 -15.30
N GLU A 205 -9.22 -8.29 -14.11
CA GLU A 205 -10.10 -7.84 -13.03
C GLU A 205 -10.73 -6.47 -13.30
N LEU A 206 -10.07 -5.59 -14.06
CA LEU A 206 -10.53 -4.22 -14.29
C LEU A 206 -10.69 -3.88 -15.78
N GLY A 207 -10.50 -4.86 -16.67
CA GLY A 207 -10.74 -4.74 -18.11
C GLY A 207 -9.68 -3.98 -18.91
N GLY A 208 -8.63 -4.68 -19.36
CA GLY A 208 -7.85 -4.38 -20.58
C GLY A 208 -7.00 -3.10 -20.63
N ASP A 209 -5.68 -3.31 -20.67
CA ASP A 209 -4.51 -2.56 -21.20
C ASP A 209 -4.43 -1.01 -21.31
N GLU A 210 -5.47 -0.18 -21.11
CA GLU A 210 -5.34 1.26 -21.38
C GLU A 210 -6.08 2.16 -20.37
N GLY A 211 -5.36 3.11 -19.74
CA GLY A 211 -5.93 4.29 -19.10
C GLY A 211 -6.13 4.24 -17.58
N TYR A 212 -5.62 3.23 -16.87
CA TYR A 212 -5.79 3.13 -15.41
C TYR A 212 -5.13 4.26 -14.66
N GLY A 213 -3.95 4.70 -15.10
CA GLY A 213 -3.27 5.83 -14.45
C GLY A 213 -4.13 7.09 -14.49
N ARG A 214 -4.86 7.32 -15.59
CA ARG A 214 -5.81 8.44 -15.73
C ARG A 214 -7.02 8.28 -14.82
N ILE A 215 -7.60 7.07 -14.74
CA ILE A 215 -8.73 6.78 -13.85
C ILE A 215 -8.33 7.03 -12.39
N GLU A 216 -7.20 6.48 -11.95
CA GLU A 216 -6.69 6.66 -10.59
C GLU A 216 -6.38 8.12 -10.29
N PHE A 217 -5.85 8.87 -11.26
CA PHE A 217 -5.65 10.31 -11.11
C PHE A 217 -6.95 11.11 -10.97
N VAL A 218 -7.99 10.77 -11.74
CA VAL A 218 -9.31 11.41 -11.62
C VAL A 218 -9.95 11.07 -10.26
N TYR A 219 -9.80 9.83 -9.79
CA TYR A 219 -10.26 9.44 -8.44
C TYR A 219 -9.52 10.20 -7.34
N TYR A 220 -8.20 10.39 -7.47
CA TYR A 220 -7.43 11.26 -6.60
C TYR A 220 -7.99 12.69 -6.56
N LEU A 221 -8.32 13.29 -7.71
CA LEU A 221 -8.90 14.64 -7.76
C LEU A 221 -10.27 14.71 -7.08
N MET A 222 -11.15 13.73 -7.33
CA MET A 222 -12.46 13.65 -6.66
C MET A 222 -12.31 13.41 -5.15
N ALA A 223 -11.34 12.61 -4.73
CA ALA A 223 -11.06 12.37 -3.31
C ALA A 223 -10.60 13.66 -2.60
N LEU A 224 -9.70 14.44 -3.22
CA LEU A 224 -9.31 15.75 -2.72
C LEU A 224 -10.51 16.72 -2.63
N GLU A 225 -11.36 16.75 -3.65
CA GLU A 225 -12.58 17.57 -3.67
C GLU A 225 -13.56 17.16 -2.54
N ALA A 226 -13.67 15.85 -2.27
CA ALA A 226 -14.40 15.33 -1.11
C ALA A 226 -13.75 15.74 0.23
N GLY A 227 -12.48 16.11 0.25
CA GLY A 227 -11.71 16.46 1.46
C GLY A 227 -10.98 15.28 2.10
N ILE A 228 -10.76 14.21 1.34
CA ILE A 228 -9.86 13.13 1.74
C ILE A 228 -8.43 13.65 1.63
N GLU A 229 -7.66 13.45 2.70
CA GLU A 229 -6.24 13.78 2.70
C GLU A 229 -5.46 12.71 1.92
N MET A 230 -4.76 13.12 0.86
CA MET A 230 -3.93 12.27 0.01
C MET A 230 -2.58 12.94 -0.25
N SER A 231 -1.56 12.12 -0.50
CA SER A 231 -0.28 12.60 -1.02
C SER A 231 -0.46 13.26 -2.37
N GLU A 232 0.37 14.27 -2.65
CA GLU A 232 0.44 14.87 -3.97
C GLU A 232 0.63 13.80 -5.04
N SER A 233 -0.25 13.80 -6.03
CA SER A 233 -0.21 12.84 -7.13
C SER A 233 -0.23 13.57 -8.48
N ARG A 234 0.35 12.92 -9.50
CA ARG A 234 0.54 13.47 -10.85
C ARG A 234 0.39 12.38 -11.90
N LEU A 235 0.14 12.80 -13.13
CA LEU A 235 0.28 11.95 -14.32
C LEU A 235 1.62 12.24 -14.99
N LEU A 236 2.33 11.18 -15.33
CA LEU A 236 3.49 11.22 -16.18
C LEU A 236 3.13 10.61 -17.53
N GLU A 237 3.04 11.46 -18.56
CA GLU A 237 2.66 11.04 -19.90
C GLU A 237 3.88 10.64 -20.73
N GLU A 238 3.82 9.47 -21.38
CA GLU A 238 4.89 8.94 -22.21
C GLU A 238 4.32 8.08 -23.35
N GLY A 239 4.62 8.44 -24.60
CA GLY A 239 4.27 7.61 -25.76
C GLY A 239 2.76 7.30 -25.89
N GLY A 240 1.90 8.22 -25.46
CA GLY A 240 0.44 8.05 -25.44
C GLY A 240 -0.12 7.34 -24.20
N ARG A 241 0.75 6.85 -23.30
CA ARG A 241 0.39 6.29 -21.99
C ARG A 241 0.42 7.37 -20.92
N ALA A 242 -0.26 7.13 -19.80
CA ALA A 242 -0.23 8.02 -18.65
C ALA A 242 -0.04 7.22 -17.37
N HIS A 243 1.17 7.30 -16.79
CA HIS A 243 1.52 6.64 -15.55
C HIS A 243 1.07 7.49 -14.35
N PHE A 244 0.52 6.85 -13.33
CA PHE A 244 0.16 7.53 -12.09
C PHE A 244 1.38 7.57 -11.17
N MET A 245 1.74 8.73 -10.66
CA MET A 245 2.79 8.86 -9.64
C MET A 245 2.27 9.60 -8.41
N THR A 246 2.69 9.15 -7.24
CA THR A 246 2.30 9.76 -5.96
C THR A 246 3.50 9.96 -5.05
N LYS A 247 3.54 11.08 -4.33
CA LYS A 247 4.62 11.41 -3.42
C LYS A 247 4.56 10.48 -2.20
N ARG A 248 5.69 9.90 -1.81
CA ARG A 248 5.75 9.00 -0.66
C ARG A 248 5.47 9.76 0.63
N PHE A 249 4.42 9.35 1.36
CA PHE A 249 4.06 9.94 2.65
C PHE A 249 4.90 9.41 3.81
N ASP A 250 5.59 8.28 3.63
CA ASP A 250 6.46 7.67 4.62
C ASP A 250 7.90 8.23 4.56
N ARG A 251 8.06 9.37 3.87
CA ARG A 251 9.32 10.09 3.68
C ARG A 251 9.12 11.59 3.86
N VAL A 252 9.96 12.21 4.69
CA VAL A 252 10.09 13.67 4.79
C VAL A 252 11.53 14.01 4.42
N ASN A 253 11.74 14.43 3.18
CA ASN A 253 13.06 14.34 2.54
C ASN A 253 13.57 12.90 2.66
N ASN A 254 14.81 12.68 3.11
CA ASN A 254 15.35 11.34 3.36
C ASN A 254 14.96 10.74 4.73
N GLN A 255 14.24 11.48 5.58
CA GLN A 255 13.81 10.95 6.88
C GLN A 255 12.65 9.97 6.71
N LYS A 256 12.79 8.76 7.26
CA LYS A 256 11.78 7.71 7.21
C LYS A 256 10.76 7.87 8.34
N ILE A 257 9.48 7.69 8.03
CA ILE A 257 8.40 7.60 9.03
C ILE A 257 8.01 6.13 9.17
N HIS A 258 7.85 5.64 10.41
CA HIS A 258 7.41 4.26 10.62
C HIS A 258 5.97 4.10 10.11
N MET A 259 5.69 2.99 9.45
CA MET A 259 4.39 2.73 8.82
C MET A 259 3.95 1.31 9.15
N GLN A 260 2.66 1.16 9.44
CA GLN A 260 2.00 -0.15 9.45
C GLN A 260 0.64 -0.06 8.78
N SER A 261 0.35 -0.99 7.88
CA SER A 261 -1.01 -1.22 7.43
C SER A 261 -1.90 -1.69 8.57
N PHE A 262 -3.21 -1.48 8.43
CA PHE A 262 -4.21 -1.99 9.36
C PHE A 262 -4.17 -3.53 9.42
N CYS A 263 -3.91 -4.19 8.28
CA CYS A 263 -3.63 -5.63 8.20
C CYS A 263 -2.55 -6.07 9.20
N ALA A 264 -1.41 -5.36 9.20
CA ALA A 264 -0.26 -5.67 10.04
C ALA A 264 -0.50 -5.29 11.51
N LEU A 265 -0.97 -4.08 11.77
CA LEU A 265 -1.14 -3.55 13.11
C LEU A 265 -2.22 -4.31 13.91
N ALA A 266 -3.30 -4.71 13.24
CA ALA A 266 -4.43 -5.39 13.86
C ALA A 266 -4.53 -6.89 13.54
N HIS A 267 -3.50 -7.46 12.90
CA HIS A 267 -3.48 -8.87 12.44
C HIS A 267 -4.73 -9.28 11.64
N GLN A 268 -5.27 -8.36 10.84
CA GLN A 268 -6.47 -8.59 10.03
C GLN A 268 -6.09 -9.08 8.64
N ASP A 269 -6.33 -10.37 8.41
CA ASP A 269 -5.97 -11.05 7.18
C ASP A 269 -6.72 -10.48 5.96
N PHE A 270 -5.99 -9.85 5.03
CA PHE A 270 -6.61 -9.32 3.81
C PHE A 270 -7.13 -10.42 2.87
N ASN A 271 -6.55 -11.62 2.87
CA ASN A 271 -7.01 -12.77 2.06
C ASN A 271 -8.29 -13.43 2.60
N GLN A 272 -8.82 -12.94 3.73
CA GLN A 272 -10.13 -13.32 4.25
C GLN A 272 -11.11 -12.15 4.12
N PRO A 273 -11.62 -11.88 2.89
CA PRO A 273 -12.57 -10.81 2.67
C PRO A 273 -13.87 -11.04 3.44
N TYR A 274 -14.63 -9.97 3.67
CA TYR A 274 -15.95 -10.01 4.32
C TYR A 274 -15.93 -10.42 5.81
N VAL A 275 -14.75 -10.45 6.45
CA VAL A 275 -14.61 -10.73 7.88
C VAL A 275 -14.38 -9.44 8.67
N THR A 276 -13.61 -8.51 8.12
CA THR A 276 -13.21 -7.28 8.81
C THR A 276 -14.16 -6.14 8.49
N ASP A 277 -14.69 -5.47 9.50
CA ASP A 277 -15.59 -4.31 9.36
C ASP A 277 -14.85 -2.98 9.58
N TYR A 278 -15.26 -1.91 8.88
CA TYR A 278 -14.70 -0.56 9.07
C TYR A 278 -14.76 -0.06 10.52
N THR A 279 -15.73 -0.54 11.31
CA THR A 279 -15.80 -0.23 12.74
C THR A 279 -14.60 -0.79 13.52
N LEU A 280 -13.95 -1.88 13.07
CA LEU A 280 -12.70 -2.34 13.67
C LEU A 280 -11.55 -1.38 13.34
N LEU A 281 -11.44 -0.92 12.09
CA LEU A 281 -10.44 0.07 11.69
C LEU A 281 -10.58 1.38 12.50
N LEU A 282 -11.80 1.87 12.68
CA LEU A 282 -12.09 3.06 13.49
C LEU A 282 -11.74 2.83 14.98
N ARG A 283 -11.99 1.64 15.53
CA ARG A 283 -11.58 1.29 16.91
C ARG A 283 -10.06 1.19 17.03
N THR A 284 -9.37 0.62 16.04
CA THR A 284 -7.91 0.56 16.00
C THR A 284 -7.30 1.96 16.03
N ALA A 285 -7.85 2.91 15.26
CA ALA A 285 -7.44 4.31 15.32
C ALA A 285 -7.65 4.92 16.74
N GLN A 286 -8.77 4.61 17.41
CA GLN A 286 -8.99 5.06 18.79
C GLN A 286 -8.00 4.42 19.79
N MET A 287 -7.64 3.14 19.61
CA MET A 287 -6.63 2.45 20.43
C MET A 287 -5.23 3.06 20.26
N LEU A 288 -4.94 3.62 19.09
CA LEU A 288 -3.73 4.41 18.82
C LEU A 288 -3.84 5.87 19.32
N ASN A 289 -4.93 6.24 19.98
CA ASN A 289 -5.22 7.60 20.46
C ASN A 289 -5.30 8.67 19.35
N LEU A 290 -5.72 8.29 18.13
CA LEU A 290 -5.96 9.26 17.06
C LEU A 290 -7.14 10.19 17.40
N GLY A 291 -7.00 11.46 17.01
CA GLY A 291 -7.98 12.50 17.27
C GLY A 291 -9.25 12.38 16.42
N LYS A 292 -10.27 13.18 16.73
CA LYS A 292 -11.56 13.17 16.01
C LYS A 292 -11.46 13.45 14.51
N ASN A 293 -10.48 14.25 14.09
CA ASN A 293 -10.25 14.58 12.68
C ASN A 293 -9.84 13.33 11.88
N GLU A 294 -9.01 12.49 12.48
CA GLU A 294 -8.51 11.25 11.88
C GLU A 294 -9.60 10.19 11.77
N ILE A 295 -10.43 10.08 12.83
CA ILE A 295 -11.64 9.25 12.81
C ILE A 295 -12.61 9.73 11.70
N ALA A 296 -12.74 11.05 11.52
CA ALA A 296 -13.51 11.61 10.42
C ALA A 296 -12.88 11.33 9.05
N GLN A 297 -11.54 11.34 8.93
CA GLN A 297 -10.82 10.95 7.72
C GLN A 297 -11.07 9.49 7.33
N ILE A 298 -11.06 8.55 8.28
CA ILE A 298 -11.42 7.15 8.02
C ILE A 298 -12.88 7.05 7.57
N TYR A 299 -13.78 7.77 8.23
CA TYR A 299 -15.21 7.76 7.87
C TYR A 299 -15.46 8.28 6.45
N ILE A 300 -14.86 9.40 6.06
CA ILE A 300 -15.05 9.93 4.70
C ILE A 300 -14.45 9.01 3.63
N ARG A 301 -13.34 8.31 3.93
CA ARG A 301 -12.77 7.29 3.03
C ARG A 301 -13.71 6.10 2.85
N MET A 302 -14.34 5.62 3.92
CA MET A 302 -15.38 4.59 3.85
C MET A 302 -16.56 5.04 2.96
N VAL A 303 -17.08 6.24 3.20
CA VAL A 303 -18.18 6.81 2.41
C VAL A 303 -17.78 6.95 0.94
N PHE A 304 -16.57 7.43 0.66
CA PHE A 304 -16.05 7.56 -0.69
C PHE A 304 -15.93 6.20 -1.37
N ASN A 305 -15.35 5.20 -0.73
CA ASN A 305 -15.21 3.87 -1.32
C ASN A 305 -16.58 3.28 -1.71
N VAL A 306 -17.59 3.42 -0.84
CA VAL A 306 -18.96 2.95 -1.09
C VAL A 306 -19.64 3.66 -2.26
N LEU A 307 -19.49 4.98 -2.35
CA LEU A 307 -20.16 5.76 -3.40
C LEU A 307 -19.40 5.72 -4.73
N ALA A 308 -18.08 5.57 -4.66
CA ALA A 308 -17.19 5.54 -5.81
C ALA A 308 -16.95 4.13 -6.39
N ASN A 309 -17.58 3.09 -5.82
CA ASN A 309 -17.32 1.69 -6.18
C ASN A 309 -15.82 1.33 -6.13
N ASN A 310 -15.11 1.82 -5.12
CA ASN A 310 -13.79 1.31 -4.79
C ASN A 310 -13.96 0.11 -3.85
N CYS A 311 -14.11 -1.08 -4.44
CA CYS A 311 -14.31 -2.33 -3.72
C CYS A 311 -13.00 -3.03 -3.37
N ASP A 312 -11.83 -2.47 -3.72
CA ASP A 312 -10.52 -2.95 -3.27
C ASP A 312 -10.11 -2.31 -1.93
N ASP A 313 -11.04 -2.16 -1.01
CA ASP A 313 -10.84 -1.47 0.27
C ASP A 313 -10.40 -2.41 1.39
N HIS A 314 -9.46 -3.31 1.08
CA HIS A 314 -8.96 -4.33 2.00
C HIS A 314 -8.05 -3.75 3.10
N THR A 315 -7.74 -4.56 4.11
CA THR A 315 -7.00 -4.14 5.31
C THR A 315 -5.56 -3.65 5.05
N LYS A 316 -4.96 -3.92 3.89
CA LYS A 316 -3.67 -3.32 3.48
C LYS A 316 -3.76 -1.91 2.89
N ASN A 317 -4.96 -1.44 2.49
CA ASN A 317 -5.17 -0.13 1.86
C ASN A 317 -5.50 0.98 2.88
N PHE A 318 -5.31 0.67 4.16
CA PHE A 318 -5.33 1.62 5.26
C PHE A 318 -4.05 1.44 6.06
N ALA A 319 -3.40 2.54 6.42
CA ALA A 319 -2.16 2.50 7.19
C ALA A 319 -2.08 3.63 8.21
N PHE A 320 -1.24 3.41 9.20
CA PHE A 320 -0.92 4.34 10.27
C PHE A 320 0.58 4.63 10.23
N LEU A 321 0.93 5.85 10.62
CA LEU A 321 2.27 6.38 10.66
C LEU A 321 2.66 6.67 12.10
N MET A 322 3.93 6.43 12.46
CA MET A 322 4.48 6.81 13.75
C MET A 322 5.75 7.64 13.52
N ASN A 323 5.79 8.83 14.10
CA ASN A 323 6.98 9.69 14.06
C ASN A 323 8.02 9.27 15.12
N THR A 324 9.20 9.91 15.10
CA THR A 324 10.30 9.64 16.03
C THR A 324 9.98 9.90 17.51
N ASP A 325 8.88 10.59 17.81
CA ASP A 325 8.40 10.83 19.18
C ASP A 325 7.42 9.75 19.66
N GLY A 326 7.15 8.73 18.83
CA GLY A 326 6.19 7.67 19.14
C GLY A 326 4.71 8.07 18.95
N ILE A 327 4.45 9.22 18.32
CA ILE A 327 3.09 9.71 18.10
C ILE A 327 2.53 9.10 16.81
N TRP A 328 1.36 8.49 16.92
CA TRP A 328 0.65 7.87 15.81
C TRP A 328 -0.29 8.84 15.09
N SER A 329 -0.37 8.70 13.77
CA SER A 329 -1.35 9.33 12.90
C SER A 329 -1.80 8.36 11.81
N LEU A 330 -2.84 8.70 11.07
CA LEU A 330 -3.35 7.99 9.90
C LEU A 330 -2.49 8.42 8.72
N ALA A 331 -2.12 7.45 7.87
CA ALA A 331 -1.46 7.78 6.62
C ALA A 331 -2.44 8.52 5.69
N PRO A 332 -1.95 9.42 4.82
CA PRO A 332 -2.74 9.90 3.68
C PRO A 332 -3.36 8.72 2.92
N ALA A 333 -4.56 8.90 2.36
CA ALA A 333 -5.18 7.84 1.57
C ALA A 333 -4.33 7.54 0.33
N PHE A 334 -4.30 6.26 -0.05
CA PHE A 334 -3.58 5.74 -1.20
C PHE A 334 -4.43 4.64 -1.85
N ASP A 335 -4.07 4.28 -3.09
CA ASP A 335 -4.73 3.22 -3.87
C ASP A 335 -6.25 3.44 -4.02
N VAL A 336 -6.64 4.70 -4.25
CA VAL A 336 -8.04 5.11 -4.48
C VAL A 336 -8.32 5.16 -5.98
N THR A 337 -9.11 4.21 -6.49
CA THR A 337 -9.46 4.09 -7.92
C THR A 337 -10.86 3.48 -8.08
N HIS A 338 -11.42 3.50 -9.29
CA HIS A 338 -12.53 2.61 -9.62
C HIS A 338 -12.03 1.17 -9.53
N ALA A 339 -12.65 0.37 -8.67
CA ALA A 339 -12.27 -1.01 -8.44
C ALA A 339 -13.53 -1.83 -8.20
N HIS A 340 -14.25 -2.12 -9.27
CA HIS A 340 -15.46 -2.94 -9.21
C HIS A 340 -15.57 -3.84 -10.43
N ASN A 341 -15.75 -5.13 -10.18
CA ASN A 341 -16.02 -6.12 -11.21
C ASN A 341 -17.34 -6.83 -10.90
N PRO A 342 -18.38 -6.73 -11.75
CA PRO A 342 -19.69 -7.27 -11.42
C PRO A 342 -19.76 -8.81 -11.40
N LEU A 343 -18.70 -9.51 -11.81
CA LEU A 343 -18.65 -10.97 -11.82
C LEU A 343 -18.46 -11.55 -10.40
N PRO A 344 -19.28 -12.52 -9.95
CA PRO A 344 -19.26 -13.01 -8.57
C PRO A 344 -17.96 -13.64 -8.06
N ASP A 345 -17.10 -14.13 -8.96
CA ASP A 345 -15.83 -14.80 -8.64
C ASP A 345 -14.64 -13.85 -8.54
N LYS A 346 -14.85 -12.54 -8.77
CA LYS A 346 -13.78 -11.54 -8.81
C LYS A 346 -13.56 -10.91 -7.45
N TRP A 347 -12.30 -10.59 -7.17
CA TRP A 347 -11.90 -9.98 -5.91
C TRP A 347 -12.72 -8.73 -5.62
N THR A 348 -12.83 -7.84 -6.60
CA THR A 348 -13.53 -6.55 -6.50
C THR A 348 -15.04 -6.62 -6.77
N HIS A 349 -15.67 -7.78 -6.61
CA HIS A 349 -17.13 -7.91 -6.76
C HIS A 349 -17.92 -7.13 -5.71
N GLN A 350 -17.40 -7.08 -4.50
CA GLN A 350 -17.99 -6.41 -3.35
C GLN A 350 -16.87 -5.80 -2.50
N HIS A 351 -17.24 -4.93 -1.56
CA HIS A 351 -16.28 -4.37 -0.62
C HIS A 351 -15.55 -5.47 0.15
N GLN A 352 -14.22 -5.36 0.24
CA GLN A 352 -13.41 -6.34 0.97
C GLN A 352 -13.63 -6.21 2.48
N MET A 353 -13.86 -4.98 2.95
CA MET A 353 -14.24 -4.71 4.33
C MET A 353 -15.76 -4.49 4.44
N LEU A 354 -16.34 -4.97 5.53
CA LEU A 354 -17.76 -4.80 5.82
C LEU A 354 -18.08 -3.37 6.25
N ILE A 355 -19.25 -2.89 5.82
CA ILE A 355 -19.86 -1.63 6.23
C ILE A 355 -21.13 -1.97 6.98
N ASN A 356 -21.11 -1.85 8.30
CA ASN A 356 -22.24 -2.23 9.16
C ASN A 356 -22.68 -3.68 8.92
N GLY A 357 -21.70 -4.59 8.79
CA GLY A 357 -21.93 -6.01 8.54
C GLY A 357 -22.27 -6.38 7.09
N LYS A 358 -22.18 -5.45 6.13
CA LYS A 358 -22.53 -5.69 4.71
C LYS A 358 -21.36 -5.44 3.78
N ALA A 359 -21.18 -6.30 2.78
CA ALA A 359 -20.17 -6.14 1.73
C ALA A 359 -20.77 -5.72 0.38
N ALA A 360 -21.96 -6.25 0.06
CA ALA A 360 -22.55 -6.08 -1.26
C ALA A 360 -22.95 -4.63 -1.52
N ILE A 361 -22.47 -4.08 -2.65
CA ILE A 361 -22.72 -2.71 -3.09
C ILE A 361 -24.22 -2.40 -3.09
N SER A 362 -25.07 -3.35 -3.51
CA SER A 362 -26.53 -3.19 -3.59
C SER A 362 -27.22 -3.16 -2.22
N GLU A 363 -26.62 -3.73 -1.18
CA GLU A 363 -27.20 -3.87 0.17
C GLU A 363 -26.83 -2.71 1.11
N ILE A 364 -25.71 -2.04 0.84
CA ILE A 364 -25.23 -0.90 1.63
C ILE A 364 -26.08 0.34 1.29
N LYS A 365 -26.76 0.90 2.29
CA LYS A 365 -27.64 2.07 2.19
C LYS A 365 -27.13 3.25 3.04
N ARG A 366 -27.69 4.44 2.84
CA ARG A 366 -27.44 5.62 3.70
C ARG A 366 -27.49 5.31 5.19
N ALA A 367 -28.47 4.53 5.60
CA ALA A 367 -28.70 4.18 7.00
C ALA A 367 -27.51 3.41 7.60
N ASP A 368 -26.82 2.58 6.82
CA ASP A 368 -25.63 1.87 7.25
C ASP A 368 -24.47 2.84 7.49
N LEU A 369 -24.25 3.78 6.56
CA LEU A 369 -23.24 4.84 6.69
C LEU A 369 -23.52 5.75 7.90
N LEU A 370 -24.79 6.07 8.16
CA LEU A 370 -25.19 6.87 9.31
C LEU A 370 -25.08 6.11 10.64
N THR A 371 -25.29 4.79 10.63
CA THR A 371 -25.12 3.93 11.81
C THR A 371 -23.65 3.93 12.25
N VAL A 372 -22.71 3.75 11.31
CA VAL A 372 -21.27 3.87 11.60
C VAL A 372 -20.94 5.28 12.11
N ALA A 373 -21.46 6.32 11.46
CA ALA A 373 -21.24 7.69 11.90
C ALA A 373 -21.70 7.93 13.35
N GLN A 374 -22.87 7.43 13.73
CA GLN A 374 -23.42 7.55 15.07
C GLN A 374 -22.54 6.81 16.10
N ALA A 375 -22.11 5.59 15.79
CA ALA A 375 -21.28 4.78 16.68
C ALA A 375 -19.95 5.48 17.03
N PHE A 376 -19.36 6.20 16.07
CA PHE A 376 -18.09 6.90 16.24
C PHE A 376 -18.24 8.42 16.45
N ARG A 377 -19.46 8.90 16.67
CA ARG A 377 -19.79 10.32 16.96
C ARG A 377 -19.22 11.28 15.90
N ILE A 378 -19.35 10.91 14.63
CA ILE A 378 -18.93 11.73 13.50
C ILE A 378 -19.77 13.01 13.45
N ASN A 379 -19.13 14.16 13.30
CA ASN A 379 -19.80 15.44 13.19
C ASN A 379 -20.36 15.64 11.78
N SER A 380 -21.63 16.03 11.67
CA SER A 380 -22.30 16.35 10.39
C SER A 380 -22.15 15.28 9.30
N PRO A 381 -22.43 13.99 9.56
CA PRO A 381 -22.18 12.91 8.60
C PRO A 381 -22.97 13.06 7.29
N ILE A 382 -24.18 13.66 7.36
CA ILE A 382 -24.98 14.01 6.18
C ILE A 382 -24.19 14.95 5.25
N LYS A 383 -23.55 16.00 5.79
CA LYS A 383 -22.75 16.94 5.00
C LYS A 383 -21.53 16.26 4.38
N ILE A 384 -20.93 15.29 5.07
CA ILE A 384 -19.80 14.52 4.55
C ILE A 384 -20.26 13.67 3.35
N ILE A 385 -21.36 12.95 3.50
CA ILE A 385 -21.95 12.14 2.41
C ILE A 385 -22.29 13.04 1.20
N ASP A 386 -22.96 14.16 1.43
CA ASP A 386 -23.38 15.06 0.35
C ASP A 386 -22.16 15.72 -0.34
N LYS A 387 -21.07 16.00 0.40
CA LYS A 387 -19.80 16.49 -0.16
C LYS A 387 -19.12 15.45 -1.03
N VAL A 388 -19.10 14.18 -0.61
CA VAL A 388 -18.56 13.07 -1.42
C VAL A 388 -19.37 12.93 -2.71
N LYS A 389 -20.71 12.97 -2.63
CA LYS A 389 -21.57 12.93 -3.83
C LYS A 389 -21.27 14.07 -4.80
N ALA A 390 -21.15 15.29 -4.28
CA ALA A 390 -20.82 16.45 -5.10
C ALA A 390 -19.47 16.28 -5.81
N ALA A 391 -18.44 15.78 -5.12
CA ALA A 391 -17.14 15.51 -5.73
C ALA A 391 -17.22 14.43 -6.83
N LEU A 392 -17.96 13.34 -6.59
CA LEU A 392 -18.13 12.26 -7.58
C LEU A 392 -18.94 12.69 -8.81
N SER A 393 -19.86 13.66 -8.67
CA SER A 393 -20.60 14.22 -9.80
C SER A 393 -19.71 14.91 -10.84
N ASN A 394 -18.48 15.27 -10.46
CA ASN A 394 -17.49 15.88 -11.35
C ASN A 394 -16.74 14.85 -12.22
N TRP A 395 -17.04 13.55 -12.08
CA TRP A 395 -16.39 12.46 -12.82
C TRP A 395 -16.33 12.73 -14.31
N ASP A 396 -17.46 13.01 -14.97
CA ASP A 396 -17.52 13.11 -16.44
C ASP A 396 -16.61 14.24 -16.97
N ASN A 397 -16.63 15.39 -16.31
CA ASN A 397 -15.79 16.55 -16.64
C ASN A 397 -14.30 16.22 -16.44
N LEU A 398 -13.92 15.71 -15.27
CA LEU A 398 -12.53 15.37 -14.97
C LEU A 398 -12.00 14.24 -15.87
N ALA A 399 -12.78 13.18 -16.07
CA ALA A 399 -12.45 12.05 -16.94
C ALA A 399 -12.22 12.52 -18.38
N SER A 400 -13.08 13.40 -18.90
CA SER A 400 -12.89 14.01 -20.22
C SER A 400 -11.64 14.89 -20.26
N LYS A 401 -11.41 15.72 -19.23
CA LYS A 401 -10.27 16.65 -19.16
C LYS A 401 -8.92 15.92 -19.13
N TYR A 402 -8.85 14.78 -18.44
CA TYR A 402 -7.62 14.00 -18.28
C TYR A 402 -7.52 12.81 -19.24
N GLY A 403 -8.40 12.75 -20.26
CA GLY A 403 -8.27 11.80 -21.37
C GLY A 403 -8.59 10.36 -21.00
N VAL A 404 -9.46 10.10 -20.03
CA VAL A 404 -10.03 8.76 -19.81
C VAL A 404 -10.84 8.38 -21.06
N SER A 405 -10.74 7.13 -21.53
CA SER A 405 -11.43 6.69 -22.74
C SER A 405 -12.95 6.86 -22.61
N ASP A 406 -13.65 7.20 -23.69
CA ASP A 406 -15.11 7.37 -23.66
C ASP A 406 -15.83 6.11 -23.13
N LYS A 407 -15.31 4.92 -23.49
CA LYS A 407 -15.83 3.64 -23.01
C LYS A 407 -15.77 3.55 -21.48
N GLN A 408 -14.61 3.81 -20.88
CA GLN A 408 -14.44 3.78 -19.43
C GLN A 408 -15.19 4.91 -18.73
N ARG A 409 -15.15 6.13 -19.28
CA ARG A 409 -15.88 7.30 -18.76
C ARG A 409 -17.36 7.00 -18.61
N LEU A 410 -17.99 6.48 -19.67
CA LEU A 410 -19.41 6.16 -19.68
C LEU A 410 -19.75 5.00 -18.75
N ALA A 411 -18.95 3.93 -18.76
CA ALA A 411 -19.18 2.77 -17.90
C ALA A 411 -19.11 3.14 -16.41
N ILE A 412 -18.02 3.78 -15.98
CA ILE A 412 -17.84 4.23 -14.59
C ILE A 412 -18.90 5.27 -14.22
N GLY A 413 -19.20 6.22 -15.12
CA GLY A 413 -20.19 7.26 -14.86
C GLY A 413 -21.58 6.69 -14.58
N GLN A 414 -22.00 5.64 -15.30
CA GLN A 414 -23.28 4.96 -15.06
C GLN A 414 -23.35 4.32 -13.67
N GLU A 415 -22.25 3.70 -13.22
CA GLU A 415 -22.16 3.11 -11.89
C GLU A 415 -22.23 4.15 -10.77
N LEU A 416 -21.50 5.26 -10.93
CA LEU A 416 -21.51 6.35 -9.95
C LEU A 416 -22.90 6.96 -9.77
N VAL A 417 -23.64 7.16 -10.88
CA VAL A 417 -25.03 7.68 -10.85
C VAL A 417 -25.97 6.73 -10.09
N GLN A 418 -25.81 5.41 -10.23
CA GLN A 418 -26.63 4.44 -9.49
C GLN A 418 -26.43 4.55 -7.98
N ASN A 419 -25.23 4.95 -7.54
CA ASN A 419 -24.91 5.13 -6.13
C ASN A 419 -25.41 6.47 -5.56
N GLU A 420 -25.83 7.43 -6.36
CA GLU A 420 -26.36 8.72 -5.87
C GLU A 420 -27.59 8.56 -4.98
N GLN A 421 -28.32 7.44 -5.12
CA GLN A 421 -29.51 7.13 -4.32
C GLN A 421 -29.19 6.50 -2.96
N LYS A 422 -27.94 6.09 -2.72
CA LYS A 422 -27.46 5.64 -1.39
C LYS A 422 -27.30 6.81 -0.44
#